data_AF-A0A672H227-F1
#
_entry.id   AF-A0A672H227-F1
#
_cell.length_a   1.000
_cell.length_b   1.000
_cell.length_c   1.000
_cell.angle_alpha   90.00
_cell.angle_beta   90.00
_cell.angle_gamma   90.00
#
_symmetry.space_group_name_H-M   'P 1'
#
loop_
_entity.id
_entity.type
_entity.pdbx_description
1 polymer ?
#
loop_
_entity_poly.entity_id
_entity_poly.type
_entity_poly.pdbx_seq_one_letter_code
_entity_poly.pdbx_strand_id
1 'polypeptide(L)'
;IVLNYPMEKIIALQRNPANIRNLCILAHVDHGKTTLADCLVASNGIISSRLAGKLRYLDSREDEQVRGITMKSSAISLHFTNGDREYLLNLIDSPGHVDFSSEVSTAVRLCDGAIVVVDAVEGVCPQTQVVLRQAWLENIRPVLVVNKIDRLIVELKLTPQEAYSHLQKILEQVNAVTGTLFTSKVLEERAEKEEEEEKKEGDPSGGEQVYDWSAGLEEVDDSHLYFSPDQGNVVFASAIDGWGFSIQQFASIYSQRMGIRSEVLLKTLWGDFYLNAKAKKIMKGAQAKGKKPLFVQLVLDNIWSLYDAVVTRRDKEKVEKVVTSLGVKVMARDSRHSDPKVLLTAICSQWLPVSQAVLAMVCEKLPSPLDMAAERVEKLMSVGARRFDSLPEQTQQLKTAFLQCSSGDDAPVIIFVSKMFAVDAKTLPQNRQRPLTQEEIAQRREVARQRHADRLAAESQKEASQSEGVAQDEQPAGLSPGERRSAPLNHGLLALLSVEQVSKMCVKKVAKLHQTCQN
;
A
#
# COMPACT_ATOMS: atom_id res chain seq x y z
N ILE A 1 9.22 -4.27 -4.92
CA ILE A 1 10.36 -3.96 -5.82
C ILE A 1 10.52 -2.45 -5.81
N VAL A 2 11.66 -1.92 -5.34
CA VAL A 2 11.96 -0.47 -5.37
C VAL A 2 12.95 -0.26 -6.53
N LEU A 3 12.49 0.30 -7.64
CA LEU A 3 13.26 0.30 -8.90
C LEU A 3 14.35 1.37 -9.01
N ASN A 4 14.31 2.41 -8.16
CA ASN A 4 15.13 3.62 -8.33
C ASN A 4 16.19 3.83 -7.21
N TYR A 5 16.36 2.90 -6.28
CA TYR A 5 17.36 2.99 -5.21
C TYR A 5 18.40 1.87 -5.31
N PRO A 6 19.68 2.13 -4.99
CA PRO A 6 20.70 1.09 -4.96
C PRO A 6 20.35 0.03 -3.92
N MET A 7 20.41 -1.24 -4.33
CA MET A 7 20.03 -2.39 -3.47
C MET A 7 20.79 -2.41 -2.14
N GLU A 8 22.04 -1.95 -2.13
CA GLU A 8 22.89 -1.84 -0.93
C GLU A 8 22.26 -0.95 0.16
N LYS A 9 21.66 0.20 -0.22
CA LYS A 9 20.95 1.06 0.74
C LYS A 9 19.71 0.37 1.30
N ILE A 10 18.97 -0.36 0.47
CA ILE A 10 17.78 -1.08 0.92
C ILE A 10 18.16 -2.17 1.92
N ILE A 11 19.25 -2.91 1.66
CA ILE A 11 19.79 -3.93 2.58
C ILE A 11 20.28 -3.28 3.89
N ALA A 12 20.95 -2.13 3.82
CA ALA A 12 21.38 -1.39 5.01
C ALA A 12 20.19 -0.92 5.87
N LEU A 13 19.11 -0.44 5.25
CA LEU A 13 17.87 -0.08 5.95
C LEU A 13 17.13 -1.32 6.51
N GLN A 14 17.13 -2.44 5.79
CA GLN A 14 16.56 -3.71 6.27
C GLN A 14 17.30 -4.29 7.48
N ARG A 15 18.60 -4.01 7.63
CA ARG A 15 19.39 -4.36 8.83
C ARG A 15 19.09 -3.49 10.05
N ASN A 16 18.33 -2.39 9.90
CA ASN A 16 17.93 -1.54 11.01
C ASN A 16 16.41 -1.65 11.25
N PRO A 17 15.95 -2.58 12.13
CA PRO A 17 14.52 -2.77 12.39
C PRO A 17 13.82 -1.51 12.91
N ALA A 18 14.53 -0.60 13.60
CA ALA A 18 13.95 0.65 14.09
C ALA A 18 13.43 1.57 12.96
N ASN A 19 13.93 1.41 11.73
CA ASN A 19 13.53 2.20 10.56
C ASN A 19 12.52 1.49 9.64
N ILE A 20 12.11 0.25 9.97
CA ILE A 20 11.10 -0.50 9.22
C ILE A 20 9.72 -0.21 9.80
N ARG A 21 8.68 -0.11 8.97
CA ARG A 21 7.27 -0.19 9.41
C ARG A 21 6.49 -1.12 8.48
N ASN A 22 5.82 -2.11 9.03
CA ASN A 22 4.89 -2.96 8.27
C ASN A 22 3.47 -2.41 8.46
N LEU A 23 2.79 -2.10 7.36
CA LEU A 23 1.51 -1.40 7.39
C LEU A 23 0.52 -2.00 6.38
N CYS A 24 -0.73 -2.19 6.80
CA CYS A 24 -1.82 -2.55 5.90
C CYS A 24 -2.71 -1.34 5.57
N ILE A 25 -3.30 -1.28 4.38
CA ILE A 25 -4.43 -0.36 4.13
C ILE A 25 -5.74 -1.15 4.28
N LEU A 26 -6.60 -0.61 5.13
CA LEU A 26 -7.86 -1.18 5.58
C LEU A 26 -9.00 -0.24 5.19
N ALA A 27 -10.01 -0.74 4.46
CA ALA A 27 -11.09 0.10 3.94
C ALA A 27 -12.35 -0.73 3.62
N HIS A 28 -13.50 -0.05 3.53
CA HIS A 28 -14.67 -0.58 2.83
C HIS A 28 -14.42 -0.62 1.31
N VAL A 29 -15.28 -1.34 0.59
CA VAL A 29 -15.34 -1.31 -0.89
C VAL A 29 -15.50 0.15 -1.34
N ASP A 30 -14.84 0.51 -2.44
CA ASP A 30 -14.89 1.83 -3.07
C ASP A 30 -14.54 3.06 -2.22
N HIS A 31 -14.06 2.92 -0.96
CA HIS A 31 -13.55 4.04 -0.15
C HIS A 31 -12.21 4.63 -0.66
N GLY A 32 -11.72 4.15 -1.81
CA GLY A 32 -10.56 4.69 -2.53
C GLY A 32 -9.21 4.13 -2.08
N LYS A 33 -9.20 2.96 -1.40
CA LYS A 33 -8.01 2.20 -0.99
C LYS A 33 -6.98 2.06 -2.12
N THR A 34 -7.36 1.45 -3.24
CA THR A 34 -6.46 1.19 -4.38
C THR A 34 -5.94 2.49 -4.99
N THR A 35 -6.77 3.54 -5.03
CA THR A 35 -6.37 4.88 -5.49
C THR A 35 -5.32 5.50 -4.57
N LEU A 36 -5.51 5.40 -3.24
CA LEU A 36 -4.54 5.87 -2.25
C LEU A 36 -3.23 5.07 -2.36
N ALA A 37 -3.31 3.75 -2.47
CA ALA A 37 -2.15 2.88 -2.65
C ALA A 37 -1.35 3.25 -3.90
N ASP A 38 -2.00 3.41 -5.06
CA ASP A 38 -1.37 3.89 -6.29
C ASP A 38 -0.65 5.24 -6.11
N CYS A 39 -1.23 6.19 -5.35
CA CYS A 39 -0.57 7.46 -5.05
C CYS A 39 0.72 7.29 -4.22
N LEU A 40 0.73 6.37 -3.25
CA LEU A 40 1.94 6.03 -2.47
C LEU A 40 3.02 5.39 -3.36
N VAL A 41 2.63 4.50 -4.27
CA VAL A 41 3.55 3.85 -5.21
C VAL A 41 4.10 4.84 -6.24
N ALA A 42 3.28 5.76 -6.73
CA ALA A 42 3.69 6.79 -7.68
C ALA A 42 4.67 7.81 -7.08
N SER A 43 4.52 8.19 -5.80
CA SER A 43 5.48 9.09 -5.15
C SER A 43 6.87 8.48 -4.95
N ASN A 44 6.97 7.16 -4.94
CA ASN A 44 8.24 6.42 -4.91
C ASN A 44 8.89 6.31 -6.31
N GLY A 45 8.29 6.91 -7.34
CA GLY A 45 8.79 6.87 -8.72
C GLY A 45 8.69 5.49 -9.38
N ILE A 46 7.94 4.55 -8.78
CA ILE A 46 7.68 3.21 -9.34
C ILE A 46 6.67 3.30 -10.50
N ILE A 47 5.75 4.27 -10.44
CA ILE A 47 4.76 4.58 -11.47
C ILE A 47 4.82 6.10 -11.75
N SER A 48 4.55 6.53 -12.98
CA SER A 48 4.37 7.96 -13.26
C SER A 48 3.12 8.51 -12.55
N SER A 49 3.20 9.70 -11.97
CA SER A 49 2.08 10.36 -11.26
C SER A 49 0.79 10.50 -12.09
N ARG A 50 0.88 10.51 -13.42
CA ARG A 50 -0.27 10.58 -14.34
C ARG A 50 -1.06 9.27 -14.48
N LEU A 51 -0.44 8.14 -14.13
CA LEU A 51 -1.05 6.81 -14.13
C LEU A 51 -1.55 6.38 -12.74
N ALA A 52 -1.16 7.10 -11.69
CA ALA A 52 -1.65 6.88 -10.33
C ALA A 52 -3.18 6.96 -10.27
N GLY A 53 -3.81 6.03 -9.55
CA GLY A 53 -5.25 5.95 -9.34
C GLY A 53 -6.04 5.38 -10.51
N LYS A 54 -5.41 5.22 -11.67
CA LYS A 54 -6.01 4.65 -12.89
C LYS A 54 -5.46 3.26 -13.21
N LEU A 55 -4.18 3.02 -12.93
CA LEU A 55 -3.51 1.77 -13.29
C LEU A 55 -3.85 0.63 -12.32
N ARG A 56 -4.11 0.92 -11.03
CA ARG A 56 -4.35 -0.07 -9.97
C ARG A 56 -3.20 -1.08 -9.88
N TYR A 57 -1.98 -0.58 -9.67
CA TYR A 57 -0.74 -1.35 -9.82
C TYR A 57 -0.65 -2.59 -8.92
N LEU A 58 -1.31 -2.57 -7.76
CA LEU A 58 -1.34 -3.68 -6.80
C LEU A 58 -2.39 -4.75 -7.15
N ASP A 59 -3.41 -4.40 -7.95
CA ASP A 59 -4.37 -5.33 -8.56
C ASP A 59 -3.71 -6.00 -9.79
N SER A 60 -2.70 -6.83 -9.53
CA SER A 60 -1.84 -7.41 -10.58
C SER A 60 -2.52 -8.47 -11.45
N ARG A 61 -3.71 -8.97 -11.06
CA ARG A 61 -4.41 -10.07 -11.73
C ARG A 61 -5.50 -9.54 -12.66
N GLU A 62 -5.65 -10.15 -13.83
CA GLU A 62 -6.63 -9.76 -14.84
C GLU A 62 -8.07 -9.77 -14.30
N ASP A 63 -8.42 -10.72 -13.43
CA ASP A 63 -9.75 -10.82 -12.82
C ASP A 63 -10.02 -9.72 -11.78
N GLU A 64 -8.99 -9.14 -11.16
CA GLU A 64 -9.09 -8.00 -10.25
C GLU A 64 -9.32 -6.71 -11.04
N GLN A 65 -8.57 -6.52 -12.12
CA GLN A 65 -8.70 -5.37 -13.02
C GLN A 65 -10.07 -5.33 -13.73
N VAL A 66 -10.56 -6.48 -14.21
CA VAL A 66 -11.87 -6.59 -14.88
C VAL A 66 -13.03 -6.34 -13.91
N ARG A 67 -12.95 -6.86 -12.67
CA ARG A 67 -14.01 -6.66 -11.66
C ARG A 67 -13.93 -5.31 -10.95
N GLY A 68 -12.79 -4.63 -11.02
CA GLY A 68 -12.57 -3.37 -10.32
C GLY A 68 -12.45 -3.51 -8.79
N ILE A 69 -12.14 -4.71 -8.28
CA ILE A 69 -11.98 -4.98 -6.84
C ILE A 69 -10.68 -5.73 -6.57
N THR A 70 -9.96 -5.33 -5.52
CA THR A 70 -8.84 -6.10 -4.98
C THR A 70 -9.36 -7.39 -4.36
N MET A 71 -8.95 -8.54 -4.89
CA MET A 71 -9.33 -9.86 -4.36
C MET A 71 -8.20 -10.51 -3.57
N LYS A 72 -6.94 -10.35 -3.99
CA LYS A 72 -5.77 -10.83 -3.28
C LYS A 72 -4.94 -9.71 -2.67
N SER A 73 -4.52 -9.88 -1.42
CA SER A 73 -3.53 -9.02 -0.78
C SER A 73 -2.20 -9.04 -1.54
N SER A 74 -1.66 -7.85 -1.83
CA SER A 74 -0.39 -7.60 -2.53
C SER A 74 0.55 -6.78 -1.64
N ALA A 75 1.86 -7.04 -1.71
CA ALA A 75 2.85 -6.36 -0.86
C ALA A 75 3.88 -5.57 -1.68
N ILE A 76 4.19 -4.34 -1.24
CA ILE A 76 5.19 -3.47 -1.83
C ILE A 76 6.00 -2.74 -0.75
N SER A 77 7.33 -2.77 -0.85
CA SER A 77 8.19 -1.91 -0.04
C SER A 77 8.31 -0.54 -0.70
N LEU A 78 8.17 0.51 0.11
CA LEU A 78 8.31 1.92 -0.24
C LEU A 78 9.46 2.53 0.58
N HIS A 79 10.18 3.49 0.01
CA HIS A 79 11.28 4.19 0.67
C HIS A 79 10.85 5.63 0.95
N PHE A 80 10.86 6.04 2.23
CA PHE A 80 10.45 7.38 2.63
C PHE A 80 11.51 8.05 3.49
N THR A 81 11.85 9.29 3.15
CA THR A 81 12.82 10.10 3.91
C THR A 81 12.05 11.19 4.64
N ASN A 82 12.09 11.18 5.97
CA ASN A 82 11.46 12.19 6.81
C ASN A 82 12.55 13.01 7.53
N GLY A 83 12.87 14.19 6.97
CA GLY A 83 14.04 14.97 7.40
C GLY A 83 15.33 14.16 7.18
N ASP A 84 16.12 13.98 8.24
CA ASP A 84 17.40 13.27 8.19
C ASP A 84 17.26 11.73 8.36
N ARG A 85 16.04 11.19 8.49
CA ARG A 85 15.79 9.76 8.71
C ARG A 85 15.20 9.08 7.47
N GLU A 86 15.88 8.04 6.98
CA GLU A 86 15.40 7.12 5.94
C GLU A 86 14.61 5.96 6.57
N TYR A 87 13.39 5.69 6.08
CA TYR A 87 12.47 4.65 6.53
C TYR A 87 12.13 3.68 5.39
N LEU A 88 11.97 2.40 5.72
CA LEU A 88 11.48 1.36 4.82
C LEU A 88 10.06 0.96 5.23
N LEU A 89 9.09 1.28 4.38
CA LEU A 89 7.67 1.12 4.66
C LEU A 89 7.13 -0.04 3.82
N ASN A 90 6.84 -1.17 4.46
CA ASN A 90 6.27 -2.34 3.80
C ASN A 90 4.75 -2.23 3.80
N LEU A 91 4.20 -1.77 2.67
CA LEU A 91 2.78 -1.64 2.42
C LEU A 91 2.19 -2.98 1.97
N ILE A 92 1.23 -3.50 2.73
CA ILE A 92 0.35 -4.59 2.31
C ILE A 92 -1.03 -4.00 1.97
N ASP A 93 -1.41 -4.07 0.70
CA ASP A 93 -2.77 -3.72 0.30
C ASP A 93 -3.68 -4.91 0.53
N SER A 94 -4.72 -4.78 1.36
CA SER A 94 -5.68 -5.86 1.67
C SER A 94 -6.92 -5.76 0.78
N PRO A 95 -7.71 -6.84 0.60
CA PRO A 95 -8.98 -6.73 -0.11
C PRO A 95 -9.99 -5.92 0.70
N GLY A 96 -10.87 -5.16 0.02
CA GLY A 96 -11.88 -4.31 0.65
C GLY A 96 -13.27 -4.94 0.76
N HIS A 97 -13.47 -6.18 0.29
CA HIS A 97 -14.78 -6.84 0.20
C HIS A 97 -14.98 -7.85 1.34
N VAL A 98 -16.21 -7.97 1.84
CA VAL A 98 -16.56 -8.82 3.01
C VAL A 98 -16.22 -10.30 2.80
N ASP A 99 -16.43 -10.82 1.59
CA ASP A 99 -16.12 -12.21 1.21
C ASP A 99 -14.64 -12.58 1.38
N PHE A 100 -13.74 -11.59 1.35
CA PHE A 100 -12.29 -11.77 1.51
C PHE A 100 -11.80 -11.39 2.92
N SER A 101 -12.70 -11.35 3.91
CA SER A 101 -12.38 -11.04 5.31
C SER A 101 -11.29 -11.95 5.93
N SER A 102 -11.16 -13.19 5.46
CA SER A 102 -10.05 -14.09 5.80
C SER A 102 -8.69 -13.57 5.31
N GLU A 103 -8.63 -13.09 4.06
CA GLU A 103 -7.44 -12.44 3.51
C GLU A 103 -7.11 -11.14 4.26
N VAL A 104 -8.12 -10.35 4.65
CA VAL A 104 -7.91 -9.15 5.50
C VAL A 104 -7.25 -9.54 6.82
N SER A 105 -7.80 -10.52 7.55
CA SER A 105 -7.21 -11.00 8.81
C SER A 105 -5.76 -11.49 8.64
N THR A 106 -5.43 -12.19 7.54
CA THR A 106 -4.03 -12.58 7.27
C THR A 106 -3.11 -11.40 7.00
N ALA A 107 -3.55 -10.38 6.25
CA ALA A 107 -2.77 -9.17 5.98
C ALA A 107 -2.55 -8.32 7.24
N VAL A 108 -3.59 -8.22 8.07
CA VAL A 108 -3.62 -7.52 9.36
C VAL A 108 -2.57 -8.11 10.31
N ARG A 109 -2.51 -9.44 10.48
CA ARG A 109 -1.50 -10.11 11.33
C ARG A 109 -0.04 -9.84 10.96
N LEU A 110 0.24 -9.60 9.68
CA LEU A 110 1.57 -9.28 9.18
C LEU A 110 2.02 -7.82 9.43
N CYS A 111 1.12 -6.94 9.88
CA CYS A 111 1.37 -5.50 9.94
C CYS A 111 1.34 -4.97 11.38
N ASP A 112 2.27 -4.08 11.71
CA ASP A 112 2.41 -3.48 13.04
C ASP A 112 1.46 -2.28 13.22
N GLY A 113 1.04 -1.67 12.11
CA GLY A 113 0.00 -0.64 12.06
C GLY A 113 -0.93 -0.78 10.86
N ALA A 114 -2.02 -0.02 10.89
CA ALA A 114 -3.03 -0.02 9.83
C ALA A 114 -3.43 1.40 9.43
N ILE A 115 -3.59 1.64 8.13
CA ILE A 115 -4.22 2.84 7.59
C ILE A 115 -5.70 2.53 7.35
N VAL A 116 -6.59 3.08 8.16
CA VAL A 116 -8.04 2.95 8.00
C VAL A 116 -8.53 4.08 7.11
N VAL A 117 -9.08 3.74 5.94
CA VAL A 117 -9.61 4.71 4.97
C VAL A 117 -11.13 4.78 5.09
N VAL A 118 -11.66 6.00 5.22
CA VAL A 118 -13.09 6.30 5.35
C VAL A 118 -13.48 7.35 4.31
N ASP A 119 -14.56 7.13 3.56
CA ASP A 119 -15.11 8.12 2.63
C ASP A 119 -15.77 9.30 3.38
N ALA A 120 -15.38 10.53 3.04
CA ALA A 120 -15.93 11.77 3.57
C ALA A 120 -17.42 12.00 3.26
N VAL A 121 -18.00 11.29 2.28
CA VAL A 121 -19.43 11.36 1.91
C VAL A 121 -20.26 10.27 2.58
N GLU A 122 -19.78 9.02 2.53
CA GLU A 122 -20.52 7.87 3.06
C GLU A 122 -20.37 7.73 4.59
N GLY A 123 -19.25 8.22 5.14
CA GLY A 123 -18.95 8.12 6.57
C GLY A 123 -18.63 6.69 7.01
N VAL A 124 -19.02 6.34 8.23
CA VAL A 124 -18.65 5.05 8.85
C VAL A 124 -19.66 3.96 8.50
N CYS A 125 -19.34 3.16 7.49
CA CYS A 125 -20.15 1.99 7.09
C CYS A 125 -19.98 0.81 8.08
N PRO A 126 -20.95 -0.15 8.13
CA PRO A 126 -20.83 -1.33 8.99
C PRO A 126 -19.56 -2.16 8.75
N GLN A 127 -19.09 -2.26 7.50
CA GLN A 127 -17.84 -2.96 7.21
C GLN A 127 -16.61 -2.22 7.79
N THR A 128 -16.62 -0.89 7.84
CA THR A 128 -15.57 -0.10 8.50
C THR A 128 -15.47 -0.48 9.99
N GLN A 129 -16.60 -0.76 10.65
CA GLN A 129 -16.63 -1.25 12.04
C GLN A 129 -16.02 -2.65 12.17
N VAL A 130 -16.32 -3.57 11.25
CA VAL A 130 -15.72 -4.93 11.22
C VAL A 130 -14.20 -4.83 11.05
N VAL A 131 -13.75 -3.97 10.14
CA VAL A 131 -12.32 -3.77 9.83
C VAL A 131 -11.58 -3.09 11.00
N LEU A 132 -12.19 -2.11 11.67
CA LEU A 132 -11.67 -1.54 12.93
C LEU A 132 -11.59 -2.60 14.04
N ARG A 133 -12.63 -3.44 14.20
CA ARG A 133 -12.63 -4.57 15.15
C ARG A 133 -11.53 -5.57 14.84
N GLN A 134 -11.23 -5.86 13.57
CA GLN A 134 -10.10 -6.73 13.20
C GLN A 134 -8.73 -6.13 13.57
N ALA A 135 -8.52 -4.84 13.33
CA ALA A 135 -7.29 -4.15 13.75
C ALA A 135 -7.15 -4.11 15.29
N TRP A 136 -8.26 -3.91 16.00
CA TRP A 136 -8.32 -3.93 17.46
C TRP A 136 -7.97 -5.31 18.03
N LEU A 137 -8.60 -6.38 17.51
CA LEU A 137 -8.37 -7.75 17.98
C LEU A 137 -6.91 -8.19 17.81
N GLU A 138 -6.22 -7.75 16.76
CA GLU A 138 -4.81 -8.13 16.52
C GLU A 138 -3.81 -7.14 17.18
N ASN A 139 -4.27 -6.26 18.09
CA ASN A 139 -3.46 -5.26 18.80
C ASN A 139 -2.54 -4.46 17.84
N ILE A 140 -3.14 -3.91 16.77
CA ILE A 140 -2.47 -3.09 15.74
C ILE A 140 -2.79 -1.63 16.02
N ARG A 141 -1.84 -0.71 15.78
CA ARG A 141 -2.13 0.72 15.89
C ARG A 141 -2.81 1.26 14.62
N PRO A 142 -4.09 1.64 14.65
CA PRO A 142 -4.77 2.21 13.48
C PRO A 142 -4.46 3.70 13.34
N VAL A 143 -4.50 4.18 12.11
CA VAL A 143 -4.31 5.58 11.72
C VAL A 143 -5.37 5.93 10.69
N LEU A 144 -6.08 7.05 10.87
CA LEU A 144 -7.27 7.37 10.08
C LEU A 144 -6.96 8.28 8.89
N VAL A 145 -7.43 7.89 7.70
CA VAL A 145 -7.43 8.74 6.51
C VAL A 145 -8.87 8.97 6.05
N VAL A 146 -9.33 10.21 6.15
CA VAL A 146 -10.62 10.65 5.62
C VAL A 146 -10.41 11.05 4.15
N ASN A 147 -10.91 10.21 3.23
CA ASN A 147 -10.69 10.31 1.79
C ASN A 147 -11.91 10.90 1.05
N LYS A 148 -11.76 11.19 -0.24
CA LYS A 148 -12.80 11.74 -1.13
C LYS A 148 -13.39 13.09 -0.71
N ILE A 149 -12.61 13.94 -0.02
CA ILE A 149 -13.05 15.27 0.40
C ILE A 149 -13.43 16.16 -0.80
N ASP A 150 -12.85 15.90 -1.98
CA ASP A 150 -13.25 16.52 -3.25
C ASP A 150 -14.76 16.40 -3.56
N ARG A 151 -15.41 15.31 -3.15
CA ARG A 151 -16.85 15.10 -3.35
C ARG A 151 -17.70 16.05 -2.50
N LEU A 152 -17.24 16.41 -1.30
CA LEU A 152 -17.90 17.44 -0.48
C LEU A 152 -17.92 18.81 -1.18
N ILE A 153 -16.88 19.09 -1.97
CA ILE A 153 -16.69 20.35 -2.69
C ILE A 153 -17.44 20.34 -4.03
N VAL A 154 -17.32 19.27 -4.82
CA VAL A 154 -17.75 19.22 -6.22
C VAL A 154 -19.16 18.64 -6.38
N GLU A 155 -19.48 17.56 -5.66
CA GLU A 155 -20.77 16.87 -5.75
C GLU A 155 -21.80 17.50 -4.82
N LEU A 156 -21.52 17.51 -3.51
CA LEU A 156 -22.43 18.05 -2.49
C LEU A 156 -22.43 19.58 -2.42
N LYS A 157 -21.35 20.23 -2.90
CA LYS A 157 -21.18 21.70 -2.92
C LYS A 157 -21.41 22.37 -1.56
N LEU A 158 -21.02 21.68 -0.49
CA LEU A 158 -21.10 22.20 0.87
C LEU A 158 -20.25 23.46 1.02
N THR A 159 -20.64 24.37 1.90
CA THR A 159 -19.75 25.45 2.32
C THR A 159 -18.59 24.89 3.17
N PRO A 160 -17.44 25.60 3.23
CA PRO A 160 -16.32 25.22 4.11
C PRO A 160 -16.72 25.01 5.59
N GLN A 161 -17.74 25.73 6.06
CA GLN A 161 -18.25 25.62 7.43
C GLN A 161 -19.06 24.32 7.62
N GLU A 162 -19.94 23.98 6.69
CA GLU A 162 -20.73 22.75 6.73
C GLU A 162 -19.86 21.52 6.56
N ALA A 163 -18.86 21.58 5.66
CA ALA A 163 -17.88 20.52 5.48
C ALA A 163 -17.05 20.28 6.74
N TYR A 164 -16.67 21.33 7.49
CA TYR A 164 -16.02 21.16 8.80
C TYR A 164 -16.91 20.41 9.79
N SER A 165 -18.17 20.84 9.94
CA SER A 165 -19.15 20.16 10.79
C SER A 165 -19.41 18.72 10.34
N HIS A 166 -19.30 18.41 9.05
CA HIS A 166 -19.41 17.04 8.51
C HIS A 166 -18.22 16.18 8.91
N LEU A 167 -16.99 16.70 8.75
CA LEU A 167 -15.76 16.01 9.14
C LEU A 167 -15.69 15.75 10.65
N GLN A 168 -16.20 16.67 11.49
CA GLN A 168 -16.35 16.45 12.93
C GLN A 168 -17.27 15.25 13.23
N LYS A 169 -18.46 15.18 12.60
CA LYS A 169 -19.40 14.07 12.78
C LYS A 169 -18.81 12.71 12.38
N ILE A 170 -18.01 12.65 11.31
CA ILE A 170 -17.33 11.41 10.90
C ILE A 170 -16.34 10.98 11.99
N LEU A 171 -15.57 11.90 12.56
CA LEU A 171 -14.63 11.59 13.64
C LEU A 171 -15.34 11.13 14.92
N GLU A 172 -16.45 11.78 15.28
CA GLU A 172 -17.33 11.34 16.38
C GLU A 172 -17.85 9.92 16.15
N GLN A 173 -18.30 9.58 14.93
CA GLN A 173 -18.74 8.23 14.57
C GLN A 173 -17.62 7.18 14.68
N VAL A 174 -16.41 7.46 14.17
CA VAL A 174 -15.28 6.53 14.29
C VAL A 174 -14.88 6.34 15.76
N ASN A 175 -14.84 7.43 16.54
CA ASN A 175 -14.50 7.37 17.96
C ASN A 175 -15.56 6.64 18.79
N ALA A 176 -16.85 6.74 18.45
CA ALA A 176 -17.91 5.97 19.10
C ALA A 176 -17.74 4.45 18.88
N VAL A 177 -17.38 4.03 17.65
CA VAL A 177 -17.07 2.62 17.33
C VAL A 177 -15.85 2.15 18.13
N THR A 178 -14.80 2.95 18.18
CA THR A 178 -13.55 2.62 18.89
C THR A 178 -13.78 2.56 20.41
N GLY A 179 -14.55 3.49 20.97
CA GLY A 179 -14.97 3.48 22.37
C GLY A 179 -15.77 2.23 22.72
N THR A 180 -16.70 1.79 21.85
CA THR A 180 -17.43 0.54 22.04
C THR A 180 -16.50 -0.68 22.11
N LEU A 181 -15.48 -0.73 21.26
CA LEU A 181 -14.49 -1.82 21.25
C LEU A 181 -13.59 -1.81 22.50
N PHE A 182 -13.22 -0.62 22.98
CA PHE A 182 -12.45 -0.46 24.21
C PHE A 182 -13.27 -0.86 25.45
N THR A 183 -14.51 -0.38 25.57
CA THR A 183 -15.40 -0.76 26.68
C THR A 183 -15.65 -2.27 26.72
N SER A 184 -15.83 -2.93 25.56
CA SER A 184 -15.92 -4.40 25.47
C SER A 184 -14.68 -5.07 26.07
N LYS A 185 -13.48 -4.63 25.64
CA LYS A 185 -12.21 -5.20 26.12
C LYS A 185 -12.01 -5.01 27.64
N VAL A 186 -12.28 -3.81 28.18
CA VAL A 186 -12.11 -3.54 29.62
C VAL A 186 -13.10 -4.35 30.47
N LEU A 187 -14.31 -4.62 29.97
CA LEU A 187 -15.28 -5.51 30.64
C LEU A 187 -14.86 -6.99 30.56
N GLU A 188 -14.37 -7.44 29.39
CA GLU A 188 -13.84 -8.80 29.20
C GLU A 188 -12.64 -9.07 30.12
N GLU A 189 -11.65 -8.17 30.17
CA GLU A 189 -10.46 -8.31 31.05
C GLU A 189 -10.79 -8.27 32.55
N ARG A 190 -11.93 -7.68 32.95
CA ARG A 190 -12.41 -7.70 34.34
C ARG A 190 -13.08 -9.03 34.66
N ALA A 191 -13.99 -9.47 33.81
CA ALA A 191 -14.64 -10.78 33.96
C ALA A 191 -13.60 -11.92 34.04
N GLU A 192 -12.52 -11.88 33.24
CA GLU A 192 -11.43 -12.85 33.34
C GLU A 192 -10.66 -12.78 34.68
N LYS A 193 -10.43 -11.59 35.23
CA LYS A 193 -9.77 -11.41 36.53
C LYS A 193 -10.65 -11.86 37.69
N GLU A 194 -11.92 -11.47 37.67
CA GLU A 194 -12.94 -11.92 38.63
C GLU A 194 -13.03 -13.46 38.61
N GLU A 195 -13.10 -14.08 37.43
CA GLU A 195 -13.06 -15.53 37.25
C GLU A 195 -11.76 -16.19 37.77
N GLU A 196 -10.61 -15.50 37.75
CA GLU A 196 -9.34 -16.01 38.28
C GLU A 196 -9.19 -15.80 39.79
N GLU A 197 -9.84 -14.78 40.36
CA GLU A 197 -9.87 -14.51 41.79
C GLU A 197 -10.87 -15.45 42.50
N GLU A 198 -12.08 -15.66 41.94
CA GLU A 198 -13.04 -16.67 42.41
C GLU A 198 -12.47 -18.10 42.38
N LYS A 199 -11.56 -18.40 41.43
CA LYS A 199 -10.87 -19.70 41.37
C LYS A 199 -9.70 -19.83 42.37
N LYS A 200 -9.25 -18.73 42.98
CA LYS A 200 -8.18 -18.70 43.99
C LYS A 200 -8.74 -18.60 45.42
N GLU A 201 -9.86 -17.91 45.62
CA GLU A 201 -10.54 -17.75 46.92
C GLU A 201 -11.84 -18.58 46.97
N GLY A 202 -11.72 -19.81 47.47
CA GLY A 202 -12.82 -20.79 47.49
C GLY A 202 -13.87 -20.62 48.60
N ASP A 203 -14.34 -19.41 48.89
CA ASP A 203 -15.42 -19.17 49.88
C ASP A 203 -16.41 -18.06 49.46
N PRO A 204 -17.70 -18.38 49.20
CA PRO A 204 -18.70 -17.39 48.80
C PRO A 204 -19.36 -16.71 50.02
N SER A 205 -18.61 -15.89 50.76
CA SER A 205 -19.19 -15.06 51.82
C SER A 205 -19.82 -13.80 51.23
N GLY A 206 -21.15 -13.77 51.14
CA GLY A 206 -21.87 -12.80 50.32
C GLY A 206 -21.88 -11.35 50.81
N GLY A 207 -21.82 -10.43 49.85
CA GLY A 207 -22.24 -9.04 49.97
C GLY A 207 -22.68 -8.55 48.60
N GLU A 208 -23.94 -8.12 48.46
CA GLU A 208 -24.50 -7.58 47.21
C GLU A 208 -23.96 -6.15 46.98
N GLN A 209 -22.65 -6.05 46.71
CA GLN A 209 -22.03 -4.82 46.29
C GLN A 209 -22.44 -4.55 44.85
N VAL A 210 -23.28 -3.53 44.66
CA VAL A 210 -23.54 -2.95 43.34
C VAL A 210 -22.25 -2.25 42.89
N TYR A 211 -21.37 -3.01 42.25
CA TYR A 211 -20.12 -2.49 41.72
C TYR A 211 -20.42 -1.38 40.70
N ASP A 212 -19.88 -0.19 40.97
CA ASP A 212 -19.99 0.92 40.04
C ASP A 212 -18.99 0.73 38.89
N TRP A 213 -19.45 0.05 37.84
CA TRP A 213 -18.71 -0.20 36.61
C TRP A 213 -18.15 1.08 35.97
N SER A 214 -18.69 2.26 36.30
CA SER A 214 -18.21 3.55 35.78
C SER A 214 -16.91 4.02 36.43
N ALA A 215 -16.75 3.84 37.75
CA ALA A 215 -15.59 4.35 38.49
C ALA A 215 -14.27 3.75 38.01
N GLY A 216 -14.24 2.44 37.70
CA GLY A 216 -13.04 1.79 37.19
C GLY A 216 -12.69 2.15 35.75
N LEU A 217 -13.60 2.70 34.94
CA LEU A 217 -13.29 3.10 33.56
C LEU A 217 -12.40 4.35 33.51
N GLU A 218 -12.33 5.13 34.59
CA GLU A 218 -11.53 6.37 34.67
C GLU A 218 -10.02 6.12 34.91
N GLU A 219 -9.61 4.90 35.28
CA GLU A 219 -8.20 4.58 35.59
C GLU A 219 -7.38 4.04 34.41
N VAL A 220 -8.00 3.68 33.29
CA VAL A 220 -7.32 3.04 32.14
C VAL A 220 -6.95 4.09 31.09
N ASP A 221 -5.66 4.25 30.78
CA ASP A 221 -5.17 5.24 29.80
C ASP A 221 -5.64 4.93 28.36
N ASP A 222 -6.67 5.64 27.93
CA ASP A 222 -7.27 5.60 26.59
C ASP A 222 -6.69 6.65 25.63
N SER A 223 -5.71 7.46 26.06
CA SER A 223 -5.30 8.69 25.36
C SER A 223 -4.70 8.47 23.96
N HIS A 224 -4.23 7.24 23.69
CA HIS A 224 -3.69 6.79 22.41
C HIS A 224 -4.70 6.06 21.50
N LEU A 225 -5.92 5.83 21.98
CA LEU A 225 -7.00 5.14 21.29
C LEU A 225 -7.70 6.01 20.24
N TYR A 226 -8.07 7.23 20.64
CA TYR A 226 -9.02 8.04 19.90
C TYR A 226 -8.41 8.80 18.71
N PHE A 227 -9.15 8.87 17.61
CA PHE A 227 -8.78 9.64 16.43
C PHE A 227 -9.06 11.12 16.66
N SER A 228 -7.98 11.89 16.79
CA SER A 228 -7.98 13.32 17.09
C SER A 228 -6.98 14.04 16.17
N PRO A 229 -7.43 14.89 15.24
CA PRO A 229 -6.54 15.57 14.30
C PRO A 229 -5.41 16.38 14.97
N ASP A 230 -5.63 16.90 16.19
CA ASP A 230 -4.61 17.56 17.02
C ASP A 230 -3.43 16.65 17.39
N GLN A 231 -3.68 15.35 17.58
CA GLN A 231 -2.63 14.36 17.84
C GLN A 231 -1.85 14.00 16.56
N GLY A 232 -2.38 14.32 15.37
CA GLY A 232 -1.78 13.94 14.09
C GLY A 232 -2.06 12.49 13.66
N ASN A 233 -3.01 11.79 14.28
CA ASN A 233 -3.45 10.45 13.85
C ASN A 233 -4.63 10.47 12.84
N VAL A 234 -4.98 11.66 12.32
CA VAL A 234 -5.95 11.86 11.22
C VAL A 234 -5.32 12.65 10.07
N VAL A 235 -5.47 12.15 8.84
CA VAL A 235 -5.13 12.85 7.59
C VAL A 235 -6.39 13.04 6.75
N PHE A 236 -6.47 14.20 6.12
CA PHE A 236 -7.55 14.60 5.23
C PHE A 236 -7.05 14.53 3.78
N ALA A 237 -7.70 13.75 2.93
CA ALA A 237 -7.20 13.43 1.59
C ALA A 237 -8.27 13.44 0.48
N SER A 238 -7.79 13.66 -0.74
CA SER A 238 -8.42 13.27 -2.00
C SER A 238 -7.42 12.46 -2.80
N ALA A 239 -7.53 11.13 -2.75
CA ALA A 239 -6.66 10.25 -3.54
C ALA A 239 -6.88 10.43 -5.07
N ILE A 240 -8.06 10.88 -5.51
CA ILE A 240 -8.38 11.09 -6.92
C ILE A 240 -7.65 12.31 -7.48
N ASP A 241 -7.67 13.44 -6.74
CA ASP A 241 -6.99 14.67 -7.16
C ASP A 241 -5.52 14.73 -6.69
N GLY A 242 -5.05 13.70 -5.96
CA GLY A 242 -3.65 13.47 -5.62
C GLY A 242 -3.13 14.24 -4.39
N TRP A 243 -4.00 14.95 -3.66
CA TRP A 243 -3.60 15.70 -2.47
C TRP A 243 -4.08 15.08 -1.17
N GLY A 244 -3.33 15.38 -0.11
CA GLY A 244 -3.71 15.07 1.26
C GLY A 244 -2.84 15.82 2.23
N PHE A 245 -3.38 16.10 3.41
CA PHE A 245 -2.70 16.91 4.41
C PHE A 245 -2.93 16.39 5.83
N SER A 246 -1.92 16.59 6.68
CA SER A 246 -2.06 16.55 8.13
C SER A 246 -2.15 17.97 8.70
N ILE A 247 -2.71 18.12 9.91
CA ILE A 247 -2.74 19.44 10.58
C ILE A 247 -1.33 19.96 10.85
N GLN A 248 -0.37 19.07 11.09
CA GLN A 248 1.04 19.36 11.33
C GLN A 248 1.73 20.03 10.13
N GLN A 249 1.41 19.63 8.89
CA GLN A 249 1.92 20.30 7.70
C GLN A 249 1.44 21.75 7.64
N PHE A 250 0.14 21.99 7.86
CA PHE A 250 -0.41 23.35 7.92
C PHE A 250 0.12 24.15 9.11
N ALA A 251 0.34 23.54 10.28
CA ALA A 251 0.96 24.19 11.43
C ALA A 251 2.39 24.68 11.09
N SER A 252 3.18 23.89 10.35
CA SER A 252 4.50 24.29 9.86
C SER A 252 4.42 25.46 8.87
N ILE A 253 3.58 25.35 7.84
CA ILE A 253 3.38 26.39 6.81
C ILE A 253 2.93 27.72 7.44
N TYR A 254 1.95 27.68 8.35
CA TYR A 254 1.46 28.88 9.02
C TYR A 254 2.40 29.38 10.12
N SER A 255 3.23 28.52 10.73
CA SER A 255 4.27 28.96 11.66
C SER A 255 5.26 29.88 10.96
N GLN A 256 5.75 29.48 9.78
CA GLN A 256 6.66 30.30 8.97
C GLN A 256 6.00 31.61 8.48
N ARG A 257 4.70 31.57 8.12
CA ARG A 257 3.99 32.72 7.56
C ARG A 257 3.49 33.74 8.59
N MET A 258 3.09 33.27 9.78
CA MET A 258 2.49 34.10 10.84
C MET A 258 3.45 34.41 12.00
N GLY A 259 4.57 33.69 12.12
CA GLY A 259 5.50 33.81 13.25
C GLY A 259 4.99 33.19 14.55
N ILE A 260 3.95 32.35 14.50
CA ILE A 260 3.38 31.65 15.66
C ILE A 260 4.09 30.29 15.81
N ARG A 261 4.35 29.82 17.04
CA ARG A 261 4.94 28.49 17.28
C ARG A 261 4.03 27.37 16.75
N SER A 262 4.60 26.42 16.01
CA SER A 262 3.88 25.27 15.44
C SER A 262 3.07 24.48 16.48
N GLU A 263 3.62 24.25 17.67
CA GLU A 263 2.94 23.57 18.80
C GLU A 263 1.60 24.24 19.21
N VAL A 264 1.55 25.58 19.17
CA VAL A 264 0.35 26.33 19.51
C VAL A 264 -0.67 26.21 18.39
N LEU A 265 -0.21 26.24 17.14
CA LEU A 265 -1.08 26.03 15.97
C LEU A 265 -1.64 24.60 15.95
N LEU A 266 -0.83 23.58 16.22
CA LEU A 266 -1.29 22.19 16.32
C LEU A 266 -2.51 22.05 17.24
N LYS A 267 -2.45 22.60 18.47
CA LYS A 267 -3.53 22.54 19.47
C LYS A 267 -4.70 23.53 19.27
N THR A 268 -4.68 24.33 18.19
CA THR A 268 -5.68 25.38 17.96
C THR A 268 -6.21 25.46 16.53
N LEU A 269 -5.58 24.75 15.58
CA LEU A 269 -6.08 24.61 14.22
C LEU A 269 -7.37 23.80 14.20
N TRP A 270 -7.46 22.74 15.00
CA TRP A 270 -8.69 21.98 15.20
C TRP A 270 -9.48 22.49 16.42
N GLY A 271 -10.80 22.34 16.40
CA GLY A 271 -11.71 22.74 17.48
C GLY A 271 -12.23 24.18 17.39
N ASP A 272 -12.92 24.62 18.45
CA ASP A 272 -13.65 25.90 18.50
C ASP A 272 -12.75 27.12 18.80
N PHE A 273 -11.78 27.36 17.93
CA PHE A 273 -10.89 28.51 17.96
C PHE A 273 -11.11 29.42 16.75
N TYR A 274 -10.93 30.73 16.91
CA TYR A 274 -10.90 31.70 15.80
C TYR A 274 -9.70 32.63 15.90
N LEU A 275 -9.20 33.09 14.75
CA LEU A 275 -8.23 34.17 14.68
C LEU A 275 -8.94 35.53 14.74
N ASN A 276 -8.56 36.38 15.70
CA ASN A 276 -8.97 37.78 15.66
C ASN A 276 -8.00 38.58 14.78
N ALA A 277 -8.38 38.82 13.52
CA ALA A 277 -7.54 39.50 12.52
C ALA A 277 -6.98 40.85 12.99
N LYS A 278 -7.71 41.60 13.83
CA LYS A 278 -7.24 42.89 14.40
C LYS A 278 -6.12 42.73 15.44
N ALA A 279 -6.10 41.62 16.16
CA ALA A 279 -5.16 41.37 17.27
C ALA A 279 -4.08 40.32 16.95
N LYS A 280 -4.21 39.60 15.82
CA LYS A 280 -3.44 38.39 15.47
C LYS A 280 -3.37 37.35 16.62
N LYS A 281 -4.37 37.34 17.49
CA LYS A 281 -4.50 36.41 18.62
C LYS A 281 -5.58 35.37 18.32
N ILE A 282 -5.27 34.13 18.68
CA ILE A 282 -6.20 33.00 18.66
C ILE A 282 -7.07 33.07 19.92
N MET A 283 -8.37 32.88 19.78
CA MET A 283 -9.35 32.94 20.87
C MET A 283 -10.31 31.75 20.79
N LYS A 284 -10.73 31.21 21.94
CA LYS A 284 -11.80 30.20 22.03
C LYS A 284 -13.20 30.83 21.82
N GLY A 285 -14.16 30.01 21.41
CA GLY A 285 -15.56 30.40 21.27
C GLY A 285 -15.85 31.05 19.92
N ALA A 286 -15.57 30.33 18.82
CA ALA A 286 -15.90 30.79 17.47
C ALA A 286 -17.40 30.58 17.21
N GLN A 287 -17.92 29.38 17.48
CA GLN A 287 -19.33 29.03 17.35
C GLN A 287 -20.24 29.97 18.17
N ALA A 288 -19.91 30.17 19.46
CA ALA A 288 -20.63 31.07 20.36
C ALA A 288 -20.64 32.55 19.92
N LYS A 289 -19.78 32.95 18.96
CA LYS A 289 -19.69 34.31 18.41
C LYS A 289 -20.05 34.38 16.92
N GLY A 290 -20.61 33.30 16.35
CA GLY A 290 -20.95 33.23 14.93
C GLY A 290 -19.74 33.38 13.98
N LYS A 291 -18.53 33.03 14.44
CA LYS A 291 -17.30 33.14 13.65
C LYS A 291 -16.88 31.79 13.10
N LYS A 292 -16.35 31.79 11.87
CA LYS A 292 -15.71 30.62 11.27
C LYS A 292 -14.57 30.10 12.18
N PRO A 293 -14.45 28.79 12.44
CA PRO A 293 -13.29 28.18 13.10
C PRO A 293 -11.98 28.40 12.34
N LEU A 294 -10.85 28.24 13.02
CA LEU A 294 -9.52 28.48 12.47
C LEU A 294 -9.20 27.55 11.29
N PHE A 295 -9.57 26.27 11.41
CA PHE A 295 -9.49 25.28 10.33
C PHE A 295 -10.21 25.76 9.05
N VAL A 296 -11.41 26.31 9.20
CA VAL A 296 -12.22 26.79 8.07
C VAL A 296 -11.54 27.98 7.41
N GLN A 297 -11.10 28.97 8.19
CA GLN A 297 -10.47 30.19 7.68
C GLN A 297 -9.11 29.96 7.00
N LEU A 298 -8.30 29.03 7.52
CA LEU A 298 -6.92 28.83 7.06
C LEU A 298 -6.75 27.63 6.13
N VAL A 299 -7.54 26.58 6.27
CA VAL A 299 -7.38 25.35 5.46
C VAL A 299 -8.48 25.25 4.42
N LEU A 300 -9.74 25.12 4.85
CA LEU A 300 -10.84 24.81 3.92
C LEU A 300 -11.19 25.96 2.97
N ASP A 301 -11.24 27.22 3.43
CA ASP A 301 -11.52 28.37 2.56
C ASP A 301 -10.51 28.48 1.40
N ASN A 302 -9.23 28.12 1.62
CA ASN A 302 -8.20 28.12 0.57
C ASN A 302 -8.40 26.99 -0.45
N ILE A 303 -8.71 25.78 0.02
CA ILE A 303 -8.98 24.63 -0.85
C ILE A 303 -10.25 24.87 -1.68
N TRP A 304 -11.34 25.36 -1.07
CA TRP A 304 -12.56 25.70 -1.79
C TRP A 304 -12.33 26.82 -2.81
N SER A 305 -11.54 27.84 -2.49
CA SER A 305 -11.18 28.88 -3.46
C SER A 305 -10.36 28.34 -4.64
N LEU A 306 -9.51 27.33 -4.43
CA LEU A 306 -8.77 26.66 -5.49
C LEU A 306 -9.70 25.85 -6.41
N TYR A 307 -10.60 25.04 -5.83
CA TYR A 307 -11.59 24.27 -6.59
C TYR A 307 -12.56 25.16 -7.37
N ASP A 308 -13.06 26.25 -6.77
CA ASP A 308 -13.94 27.21 -7.46
C ASP A 308 -13.22 27.92 -8.61
N ALA A 309 -11.95 28.31 -8.43
CA ALA A 309 -11.16 28.94 -9.49
C ALA A 309 -10.86 27.97 -10.66
N VAL A 310 -10.45 26.73 -10.37
CA VAL A 310 -10.00 25.74 -11.38
C VAL A 310 -11.17 25.01 -12.04
N VAL A 311 -12.11 24.48 -11.25
CA VAL A 311 -13.16 23.56 -11.72
C VAL A 311 -14.43 24.31 -12.11
N THR A 312 -14.92 25.18 -11.24
CA THR A 312 -16.22 25.86 -11.40
C THR A 312 -16.15 27.03 -12.38
N ARG A 313 -15.26 28.00 -12.12
CA ARG A 313 -15.19 29.29 -12.84
C ARG A 313 -14.17 29.30 -13.97
N ARG A 314 -13.18 28.39 -13.96
CA ARG A 314 -12.06 28.29 -14.92
C ARG A 314 -11.32 29.63 -15.11
N ASP A 315 -11.19 30.38 -14.03
CA ASP A 315 -10.68 31.76 -14.03
C ASP A 315 -9.14 31.74 -13.92
N LYS A 316 -8.47 31.89 -15.07
CA LYS A 316 -7.00 31.81 -15.17
C LYS A 316 -6.29 32.84 -14.29
N GLU A 317 -6.79 34.07 -14.20
CA GLU A 317 -6.17 35.10 -13.36
C GLU A 317 -6.27 34.77 -11.87
N LYS A 318 -7.41 34.24 -11.42
CA LYS A 318 -7.56 33.78 -10.03
C LYS A 318 -6.66 32.58 -9.76
N VAL A 319 -6.54 31.64 -10.70
CA VAL A 319 -5.61 30.51 -10.58
C VAL A 319 -4.17 31.00 -10.46
N GLU A 320 -3.71 31.94 -11.30
CA GLU A 320 -2.35 32.51 -11.19
C GLU A 320 -2.12 33.24 -9.87
N LYS A 321 -3.11 34.01 -9.37
CA LYS A 321 -3.04 34.68 -8.06
C LYS A 321 -2.97 33.66 -6.91
N VAL A 322 -3.71 32.55 -6.97
CA VAL A 322 -3.66 31.46 -5.97
C VAL A 322 -2.34 30.69 -6.06
N VAL A 323 -1.88 30.32 -7.26
CA VAL A 323 -0.59 29.65 -7.48
C VAL A 323 0.57 30.50 -6.93
N THR A 324 0.52 31.81 -7.16
CA THR A 324 1.50 32.77 -6.60
C THR A 324 1.42 32.86 -5.08
N SER A 325 0.21 32.87 -4.49
CA SER A 325 0.04 32.97 -3.03
C SER A 325 0.37 31.67 -2.28
N LEU A 326 0.37 30.53 -2.99
CA LEU A 326 0.81 29.22 -2.51
C LEU A 326 2.29 28.92 -2.81
N GLY A 327 2.94 29.69 -3.70
CA GLY A 327 4.35 29.51 -4.08
C GLY A 327 4.63 28.35 -5.04
N VAL A 328 3.59 27.85 -5.73
CA VAL A 328 3.64 26.65 -6.58
C VAL A 328 4.14 27.02 -8.00
N LYS A 329 4.84 26.10 -8.70
CA LYS A 329 5.36 26.34 -10.06
C LYS A 329 4.65 25.46 -11.08
N VAL A 330 3.52 25.94 -11.59
CA VAL A 330 2.74 25.26 -12.64
C VAL A 330 3.47 25.33 -13.98
N MET A 331 3.62 24.20 -14.68
CA MET A 331 4.18 24.17 -16.03
C MET A 331 3.18 24.70 -17.06
N ALA A 332 3.66 25.49 -18.03
CA ALA A 332 2.83 26.05 -19.10
C ALA A 332 2.10 24.98 -19.95
N ARG A 333 2.58 23.74 -19.97
CA ARG A 333 1.90 22.59 -20.60
C ARG A 333 0.59 22.24 -19.90
N ASP A 334 0.59 22.17 -18.57
CA ASP A 334 -0.55 21.69 -17.79
C ASP A 334 -1.62 22.80 -17.65
N SER A 335 -1.21 24.07 -17.61
CA SER A 335 -2.10 25.25 -17.72
C SER A 335 -2.84 25.34 -19.06
N ARG A 336 -2.27 24.76 -20.14
CA ARG A 336 -2.88 24.72 -21.48
C ARG A 336 -3.72 23.45 -21.74
N HIS A 337 -3.81 22.54 -20.77
CA HIS A 337 -4.57 21.30 -20.95
C HIS A 337 -6.08 21.57 -20.96
N SER A 338 -6.85 20.80 -21.76
CA SER A 338 -8.30 20.96 -21.87
C SER A 338 -9.03 20.58 -20.57
N ASP A 339 -8.54 19.56 -19.88
CA ASP A 339 -9.16 19.05 -18.66
C ASP A 339 -8.71 19.83 -17.41
N PRO A 340 -9.63 20.50 -16.69
CA PRO A 340 -9.28 21.27 -15.49
C PRO A 340 -8.78 20.38 -14.34
N LYS A 341 -9.18 19.10 -14.31
CA LYS A 341 -8.68 18.13 -13.32
C LYS A 341 -7.17 17.88 -13.45
N VAL A 342 -6.61 17.88 -14.66
CA VAL A 342 -5.15 17.68 -14.85
C VAL A 342 -4.36 18.86 -14.27
N LEU A 343 -4.85 20.08 -14.44
CA LEU A 343 -4.29 21.28 -13.82
C LEU A 343 -4.41 21.24 -12.29
N LEU A 344 -5.57 20.82 -11.77
CA LEU A 344 -5.79 20.64 -10.34
C LEU A 344 -4.80 19.63 -9.75
N THR A 345 -4.72 18.41 -10.30
CA THR A 345 -3.76 17.39 -9.86
C THR A 345 -2.32 17.87 -9.93
N ALA A 346 -1.94 18.65 -10.95
CA ALA A 346 -0.58 19.21 -11.06
C ALA A 346 -0.25 20.24 -9.97
N ILE A 347 -1.20 21.12 -9.61
CA ILE A 347 -1.04 22.07 -8.49
C ILE A 347 -1.00 21.30 -7.16
N CYS A 348 -1.98 20.42 -6.95
CA CYS A 348 -2.17 19.61 -5.74
C CYS A 348 -0.97 18.70 -5.44
N SER A 349 -0.40 18.04 -6.46
CA SER A 349 0.79 17.18 -6.33
C SER A 349 2.07 17.93 -5.98
N GLN A 350 2.15 19.24 -6.24
CA GLN A 350 3.28 20.08 -5.81
C GLN A 350 3.03 20.70 -4.42
N TRP A 351 1.78 21.04 -4.11
CA TRP A 351 1.44 21.79 -2.90
C TRP A 351 1.29 20.91 -1.66
N LEU A 352 0.51 19.82 -1.77
CA LEU A 352 0.14 18.94 -0.64
C LEU A 352 0.10 17.47 -1.10
N PRO A 353 1.26 16.82 -1.35
CA PRO A 353 1.29 15.44 -1.82
C PRO A 353 0.68 14.49 -0.77
N VAL A 354 -0.37 13.74 -1.15
CA VAL A 354 -1.05 12.80 -0.24
C VAL A 354 -0.10 11.80 0.42
N SER A 355 0.90 11.34 -0.33
CA SER A 355 1.89 10.39 0.16
C SER A 355 2.80 10.98 1.23
N GLN A 356 3.19 12.25 1.14
CA GLN A 356 4.01 12.88 2.17
C GLN A 356 3.22 13.01 3.48
N ALA A 357 1.92 13.36 3.40
CA ALA A 357 1.06 13.44 4.58
C ALA A 357 0.88 12.07 5.25
N VAL A 358 0.53 11.04 4.48
CA VAL A 358 0.27 9.69 5.00
C VAL A 358 1.54 9.00 5.49
N LEU A 359 2.66 9.08 4.75
CA LEU A 359 3.89 8.37 5.12
C LEU A 359 4.62 9.05 6.30
N ALA A 360 4.61 10.39 6.42
CA ALA A 360 5.16 11.07 7.60
C ALA A 360 4.38 10.72 8.88
N MET A 361 3.06 10.81 8.80
CA MET A 361 2.13 10.36 9.84
C MET A 361 2.38 8.91 10.25
N VAL A 362 2.58 8.01 9.28
CA VAL A 362 2.94 6.61 9.54
C VAL A 362 4.25 6.51 10.33
N CYS A 363 5.31 7.19 9.91
CA CYS A 363 6.61 7.16 10.57
C CYS A 363 6.57 7.71 12.01
N GLU A 364 5.70 8.68 12.30
CA GLU A 364 5.55 9.27 13.63
C GLU A 364 4.63 8.49 14.57
N LYS A 365 3.62 7.79 14.05
CA LYS A 365 2.60 7.12 14.88
C LYS A 365 2.77 5.62 14.98
N LEU A 366 3.18 4.92 13.93
CA LEU A 366 3.33 3.47 13.99
C LEU A 366 4.55 3.10 14.85
N PRO A 367 4.40 2.11 15.75
CA PRO A 367 5.53 1.53 16.47
C PRO A 367 6.53 0.93 15.48
N SER A 368 7.81 0.86 15.87
CA SER A 368 8.75 0.01 15.16
C SER A 368 8.48 -1.47 15.51
N PRO A 369 8.95 -2.42 14.69
CA PRO A 369 8.95 -3.85 15.05
C PRO A 369 9.66 -4.17 16.38
N LEU A 370 10.53 -3.29 16.88
CA LEU A 370 11.17 -3.42 18.20
C LEU A 370 10.21 -3.10 19.35
N ASP A 371 9.21 -2.25 19.12
CA ASP A 371 8.25 -1.80 20.13
C ASP A 371 7.04 -2.76 20.22
N MET A 372 7.19 -4.00 19.76
CA MET A 372 6.11 -4.98 19.71
C MET A 372 5.76 -5.50 21.11
N ALA A 373 4.50 -5.33 21.53
CA ALA A 373 4.02 -5.80 22.83
C ALA A 373 4.15 -7.33 22.99
N ALA A 374 4.58 -7.79 24.17
CA ALA A 374 4.77 -9.22 24.46
C ALA A 374 3.48 -10.04 24.28
N GLU A 375 2.31 -9.50 24.65
CA GLU A 375 0.99 -10.09 24.41
C GLU A 375 0.76 -10.43 22.92
N ARG A 376 1.20 -9.53 22.02
CA ARG A 376 1.06 -9.71 20.58
C ARG A 376 2.01 -10.79 20.07
N VAL A 377 3.23 -10.84 20.59
CA VAL A 377 4.18 -11.93 20.29
C VAL A 377 3.60 -13.28 20.68
N GLU A 378 3.07 -13.39 21.90
CA GLU A 378 2.42 -14.60 22.38
C GLU A 378 1.23 -14.99 21.49
N LYS A 379 0.38 -14.02 21.13
CA LYS A 379 -0.78 -14.23 20.24
C LYS A 379 -0.39 -14.68 18.82
N LEU A 380 0.75 -14.22 18.29
CA LEU A 380 1.27 -14.66 16.99
C LEU A 380 1.93 -16.04 17.04
N MET A 381 2.57 -16.40 18.16
CA MET A 381 3.18 -17.71 18.38
C MET A 381 2.16 -18.79 18.78
N SER A 382 1.05 -18.39 19.40
CA SER A 382 0.00 -19.29 19.88
C SER A 382 -0.95 -19.68 18.75
N VAL A 383 -0.97 -20.96 18.39
CA VAL A 383 -1.88 -21.47 17.35
C VAL A 383 -3.27 -21.71 17.94
N GLY A 384 -4.17 -20.76 17.73
CA GLY A 384 -5.57 -20.83 18.17
C GLY A 384 -5.73 -20.54 19.67
N ALA A 385 -6.74 -21.15 20.30
CA ALA A 385 -7.08 -20.92 21.72
C ALA A 385 -6.13 -21.61 22.74
N ARG A 386 -4.88 -21.91 22.35
CA ARG A 386 -3.90 -22.50 23.26
C ARG A 386 -3.17 -21.39 24.01
N ARG A 387 -3.12 -21.45 25.34
CA ARG A 387 -2.30 -20.55 26.16
C ARG A 387 -0.81 -20.74 25.82
N PHE A 388 -0.06 -19.65 25.79
CA PHE A 388 1.38 -19.65 25.46
C PHE A 388 2.18 -20.60 26.37
N ASP A 389 1.81 -20.67 27.66
CA ASP A 389 2.45 -21.52 28.68
C ASP A 389 2.35 -23.03 28.38
N SER A 390 1.41 -23.44 27.52
CA SER A 390 1.26 -24.83 27.06
C SER A 390 2.24 -25.23 25.94
N LEU A 391 3.00 -24.29 25.40
CA LEU A 391 4.02 -24.54 24.38
C LEU A 391 5.31 -25.11 25.01
N PRO A 392 6.09 -25.92 24.27
CA PRO A 392 7.37 -26.44 24.76
C PRO A 392 8.33 -25.32 25.20
N GLU A 393 9.12 -25.57 26.23
CA GLU A 393 10.10 -24.62 26.79
C GLU A 393 11.07 -24.07 25.73
N GLN A 394 11.48 -24.90 24.77
CA GLN A 394 12.28 -24.49 23.60
C GLN A 394 11.58 -23.41 22.75
N THR A 395 10.26 -23.52 22.58
CA THR A 395 9.44 -22.51 21.88
C THR A 395 9.27 -21.26 22.74
N GLN A 396 9.16 -21.41 24.06
CA GLN A 396 9.08 -20.27 24.98
C GLN A 396 10.37 -19.44 24.96
N GLN A 397 11.55 -20.07 24.87
CA GLN A 397 12.84 -19.37 24.73
C GLN A 397 12.92 -18.51 23.45
N LEU A 398 12.27 -18.92 22.35
CA LEU A 398 12.22 -18.15 21.10
C LEU A 398 11.44 -16.83 21.24
N LYS A 399 10.52 -16.67 22.21
CA LYS A 399 9.83 -15.40 22.47
C LYS A 399 10.82 -14.29 22.80
N THR A 400 11.87 -14.59 23.57
CA THR A 400 12.93 -13.61 23.91
C THR A 400 13.69 -13.15 22.67
N ALA A 401 14.04 -14.08 21.77
CA ALA A 401 14.70 -13.76 20.52
C ALA A 401 13.78 -12.95 19.57
N PHE A 402 12.48 -13.29 19.53
CA PHE A 402 11.49 -12.57 18.73
C PHE A 402 11.27 -11.14 19.25
N LEU A 403 11.19 -10.93 20.57
CA LEU A 403 11.10 -9.59 21.19
C LEU A 403 12.35 -8.74 20.96
N GLN A 404 13.55 -9.35 20.93
CA GLN A 404 14.78 -8.62 20.66
C GLN A 404 14.94 -8.20 19.19
N CYS A 405 14.20 -8.82 18.26
CA CYS A 405 14.19 -8.50 16.82
C CYS A 405 15.60 -8.27 16.20
N SER A 406 16.60 -9.03 16.67
CA SER A 406 17.99 -8.81 16.30
C SER A 406 18.30 -9.20 14.85
N SER A 407 19.08 -8.37 14.15
CA SER A 407 19.48 -8.58 12.74
C SER A 407 20.91 -9.13 12.60
N GLY A 408 21.44 -9.78 13.64
CA GLY A 408 22.77 -10.39 13.63
C GLY A 408 22.78 -11.76 12.96
N ASP A 409 23.90 -12.14 12.35
CA ASP A 409 24.03 -13.41 11.62
C ASP A 409 23.93 -14.65 12.54
N ASP A 410 24.17 -14.48 13.85
CA ASP A 410 24.01 -15.53 14.89
C ASP A 410 22.56 -15.69 15.40
N ALA A 411 21.62 -14.86 14.95
CA ALA A 411 20.24 -14.87 15.45
C ALA A 411 19.38 -15.99 14.80
N PRO A 412 18.49 -16.66 15.56
CA PRO A 412 17.61 -17.68 15.00
C PRO A 412 16.56 -17.07 14.07
N VAL A 413 16.48 -17.58 12.83
CA VAL A 413 15.51 -17.10 11.83
C VAL A 413 14.14 -17.71 12.07
N ILE A 414 13.20 -16.90 12.56
CA ILE A 414 11.79 -17.27 12.74
C ILE A 414 10.99 -16.76 11.53
N ILE A 415 10.23 -17.66 10.87
CA ILE A 415 9.43 -17.32 9.68
C ILE A 415 7.95 -17.50 9.98
N PHE A 416 7.18 -16.41 9.91
CA PHE A 416 5.72 -16.44 10.01
C PHE A 416 5.08 -16.44 8.61
N VAL A 417 4.54 -17.58 8.19
CA VAL A 417 3.91 -17.75 6.86
C VAL A 417 2.40 -17.51 6.96
N SER A 418 1.96 -16.28 6.70
CA SER A 418 0.52 -15.96 6.66
C SER A 418 -0.13 -16.23 5.30
N LYS A 419 0.61 -16.05 4.20
CA LYS A 419 0.13 -16.24 2.82
C LYS A 419 1.26 -16.71 1.90
N MET A 420 0.98 -17.68 1.04
CA MET A 420 1.87 -18.09 -0.04
C MET A 420 1.34 -17.60 -1.38
N PHE A 421 2.23 -17.07 -2.21
CA PHE A 421 1.89 -16.64 -3.57
C PHE A 421 2.17 -17.77 -4.56
N ALA A 422 1.22 -18.01 -5.47
CA ALA A 422 1.48 -18.87 -6.63
C ALA A 422 2.41 -18.12 -7.58
N VAL A 423 3.61 -18.65 -7.77
CA VAL A 423 4.68 -18.05 -8.58
C VAL A 423 4.97 -18.99 -9.73
N ASP A 424 4.90 -18.48 -10.97
CA ASP A 424 5.22 -19.26 -12.17
C ASP A 424 6.64 -19.81 -12.07
N ALA A 425 6.82 -21.12 -12.31
CA ALA A 425 8.10 -21.80 -12.15
C ALA A 425 9.25 -21.13 -12.92
N LYS A 426 8.95 -20.51 -14.08
CA LYS A 426 9.90 -19.73 -14.90
C LYS A 426 10.53 -18.53 -14.18
N THR A 427 9.83 -17.98 -13.17
CA THR A 427 10.23 -16.76 -12.46
C THR A 427 10.99 -17.02 -11.16
N LEU A 428 11.05 -18.30 -10.72
CA LEU A 428 11.83 -18.74 -9.56
C LEU A 428 13.32 -18.41 -9.72
N PRO A 429 14.06 -18.10 -8.64
CA PRO A 429 15.49 -17.77 -8.71
C PRO A 429 16.36 -18.82 -9.41
N GLN A 430 15.99 -20.09 -9.31
CA GLN A 430 16.66 -21.23 -9.97
C GLN A 430 16.50 -21.23 -11.50
N ASN A 431 15.39 -20.66 -12.01
CA ASN A 431 15.03 -20.63 -13.43
C ASN A 431 15.22 -19.25 -14.07
N ARG A 432 15.45 -18.20 -13.27
CA ARG A 432 15.90 -16.90 -13.77
C ARG A 432 17.31 -17.05 -14.35
N GLN A 433 17.48 -16.62 -15.60
CA GLN A 433 18.82 -16.48 -16.19
C GLN A 433 19.58 -15.42 -15.38
N ARG A 434 20.56 -15.86 -14.57
CA ARG A 434 21.44 -14.96 -13.83
C ARG A 434 22.15 -14.03 -14.82
N PRO A 435 22.17 -12.70 -14.61
CA PRO A 435 23.00 -11.82 -15.42
C PRO A 435 24.46 -12.22 -15.21
N LEU A 436 25.10 -12.65 -16.29
CA LEU A 436 26.48 -13.15 -16.29
C LEU A 436 27.44 -12.00 -15.99
N THR A 437 28.49 -12.27 -15.22
CA THR A 437 29.56 -11.29 -15.01
C THR A 437 30.33 -11.03 -16.31
N GLN A 438 31.03 -9.90 -16.41
CA GLN A 438 31.82 -9.58 -17.61
C GLN A 438 32.89 -10.66 -17.90
N GLU A 439 33.45 -11.28 -16.87
CA GLU A 439 34.39 -12.40 -16.97
C GLU A 439 33.72 -13.67 -17.51
N GLU A 440 32.54 -14.05 -16.99
CA GLU A 440 31.77 -15.19 -17.51
C GLU A 440 31.34 -14.98 -18.98
N ILE A 441 31.04 -13.74 -19.37
CA ILE A 441 30.74 -13.37 -20.77
C ILE A 441 31.99 -13.47 -21.64
N ALA A 442 33.16 -13.04 -21.15
CA ALA A 442 34.44 -13.16 -21.85
C ALA A 442 34.81 -14.64 -22.06
N GLN A 443 34.76 -15.46 -21.00
CA GLN A 443 35.01 -16.90 -21.07
C GLN A 443 34.04 -17.61 -22.03
N ARG A 444 32.75 -17.27 -22.02
CA ARG A 444 31.79 -17.83 -22.98
C ARG A 444 32.07 -17.40 -24.42
N ARG A 445 32.56 -16.19 -24.67
CA ARG A 445 33.04 -15.76 -26.00
C ARG A 445 34.31 -16.50 -26.43
N GLU A 446 35.22 -16.79 -25.50
CA GLU A 446 36.42 -17.60 -25.73
C GLU A 446 36.05 -19.04 -26.16
N VAL A 447 35.22 -19.71 -25.36
CA VAL A 447 34.73 -21.07 -25.63
C VAL A 447 33.90 -21.12 -26.91
N ALA A 448 33.11 -20.08 -27.22
CA ALA A 448 32.40 -19.98 -28.49
C ALA A 448 33.35 -19.81 -29.69
N ARG A 449 34.43 -19.01 -29.55
CA ARG A 449 35.47 -18.88 -30.59
C ARG A 449 36.20 -20.20 -30.81
N GLN A 450 36.58 -20.91 -29.74
CA GLN A 450 37.19 -22.24 -29.82
C GLN A 450 36.27 -23.22 -30.55
N ARG A 451 35.02 -23.39 -30.09
CA ARG A 451 34.04 -24.27 -30.78
C ARG A 451 33.78 -23.90 -32.24
N HIS A 452 33.85 -22.61 -32.59
CA HIS A 452 33.73 -22.17 -33.98
C HIS A 452 35.00 -22.49 -34.80
N ALA A 453 36.19 -22.35 -34.20
CA ALA A 453 37.45 -22.75 -34.82
C ALA A 453 37.53 -24.28 -35.00
N ASP A 454 37.14 -25.07 -33.99
CA ASP A 454 37.06 -26.53 -34.06
C ASP A 454 36.07 -26.99 -35.15
N ARG A 455 34.94 -26.27 -35.28
CA ARG A 455 33.95 -26.55 -36.33
C ARG A 455 34.49 -26.22 -37.72
N LEU A 456 35.13 -25.07 -37.92
CA LEU A 456 35.79 -24.72 -39.18
C LEU A 456 36.92 -25.69 -39.52
N ALA A 457 37.69 -26.13 -38.53
CA ALA A 457 38.72 -27.15 -38.70
C ALA A 457 38.11 -28.48 -39.16
N ALA A 458 37.03 -28.95 -38.51
CA ALA A 458 36.31 -30.15 -38.90
C ALA A 458 35.62 -30.04 -40.28
N GLU A 459 35.16 -28.85 -40.66
CA GLU A 459 34.60 -28.58 -42.00
C GLU A 459 35.73 -28.58 -43.06
N SER A 460 36.89 -27.96 -42.80
CA SER A 460 38.07 -28.00 -43.69
C SER A 460 38.69 -29.39 -43.84
N GLN A 461 38.69 -30.22 -42.79
CA GLN A 461 39.13 -31.63 -42.87
C GLN A 461 38.17 -32.47 -43.72
N LYS A 462 36.87 -32.17 -43.70
CA LYS A 462 35.89 -32.81 -44.58
C LYS A 462 36.11 -32.42 -46.04
N GLU A 463 36.34 -31.15 -46.32
CA GLU A 463 36.65 -30.67 -47.68
C GLU A 463 37.95 -31.29 -48.22
N ALA A 464 39.01 -31.37 -47.40
CA ALA A 464 40.25 -32.08 -47.75
C ALA A 464 39.97 -33.57 -48.09
N SER A 465 39.22 -34.28 -47.25
CA SER A 465 38.87 -35.69 -47.49
C SER A 465 37.97 -35.91 -48.72
N GLN A 466 37.22 -34.91 -49.16
CA GLN A 466 36.44 -34.97 -50.40
C GLN A 466 37.29 -34.68 -51.64
N SER A 467 38.39 -33.92 -51.51
CA SER A 467 39.28 -33.61 -52.63
C SER A 467 40.18 -34.78 -53.06
N GLU A 468 40.51 -35.72 -52.16
CA GLU A 468 41.25 -36.95 -52.49
C GLU A 468 40.37 -38.07 -53.05
N GLY A 469 39.04 -37.95 -52.97
CA GLY A 469 38.07 -38.98 -53.36
C GLY A 469 37.61 -38.97 -54.83
N VAL A 470 38.17 -38.12 -55.70
CA VAL A 470 37.72 -37.94 -57.09
C VAL A 470 38.79 -38.41 -58.10
N ALA A 471 39.17 -39.68 -57.99
CA ALA A 471 39.84 -40.42 -59.06
C ALA A 471 39.45 -41.91 -58.97
N GLN A 472 38.97 -42.48 -60.09
CA GLN A 472 38.41 -43.84 -60.22
C GLN A 472 37.02 -43.97 -59.55
N ASP A 473 35.91 -44.16 -60.27
CA ASP A 473 35.72 -45.19 -61.31
C ASP A 473 34.66 -44.82 -62.37
N GLU A 474 34.74 -45.45 -63.54
CA GLU A 474 33.86 -45.23 -64.70
C GLU A 474 32.94 -46.43 -65.05
N GLN A 475 31.63 -46.16 -65.14
CA GLN A 475 30.66 -46.83 -66.05
C GLN A 475 30.27 -48.33 -65.77
N PRO A 476 29.31 -48.96 -66.53
CA PRO A 476 27.87 -48.66 -66.41
C PRO A 476 26.90 -49.88 -66.52
N ALA A 477 25.69 -49.81 -65.94
CA ALA A 477 24.42 -50.45 -66.38
C ALA A 477 23.29 -50.17 -65.36
N GLY A 478 22.00 -50.03 -65.70
CA GLY A 478 21.32 -50.01 -67.00
C GLY A 478 19.88 -49.45 -66.91
N LEU A 479 19.34 -49.03 -68.06
CA LEU A 479 18.00 -48.45 -68.31
C LEU A 479 16.86 -49.50 -68.16
N SER A 480 15.53 -49.23 -68.07
CA SER A 480 14.61 -48.07 -67.86
C SER A 480 13.14 -48.66 -67.90
N PRO A 481 12.01 -47.98 -68.24
CA PRO A 481 11.63 -46.56 -68.30
C PRO A 481 10.22 -46.19 -67.73
N GLY A 482 9.96 -44.87 -67.59
CA GLY A 482 8.63 -44.24 -67.72
C GLY A 482 7.88 -43.89 -66.42
N GLU A 483 7.28 -42.71 -66.23
CA GLU A 483 7.22 -41.48 -67.05
C GLU A 483 7.05 -40.21 -66.18
N ARG A 484 7.65 -39.08 -66.62
CA ARG A 484 7.10 -37.68 -66.70
C ARG A 484 6.15 -37.21 -65.56
N ARG A 485 6.24 -36.04 -64.92
CA ARG A 485 6.88 -34.70 -65.10
C ARG A 485 6.59 -33.90 -63.79
N SER A 486 7.14 -32.73 -63.43
CA SER A 486 8.30 -31.91 -63.83
C SER A 486 8.49 -30.77 -62.79
N ALA A 487 9.66 -30.13 -62.73
CA ALA A 487 9.89 -28.93 -61.91
C ALA A 487 9.21 -27.66 -62.50
N PRO A 488 9.09 -26.54 -61.74
CA PRO A 488 10.19 -25.56 -61.79
C PRO A 488 10.52 -24.80 -60.48
N LEU A 489 11.82 -24.53 -60.34
CA LEU A 489 12.50 -23.27 -59.99
C LEU A 489 11.89 -22.21 -59.02
N ASN A 490 12.82 -21.77 -58.15
CA ASN A 490 13.15 -20.38 -57.78
C ASN A 490 12.50 -19.64 -56.59
N HIS A 491 13.42 -19.17 -55.74
CA HIS A 491 13.47 -17.90 -55.00
C HIS A 491 12.24 -17.41 -54.23
N GLY A 492 12.41 -17.40 -52.90
CA GLY A 492 11.40 -16.95 -51.96
C GLY A 492 11.18 -15.45 -51.83
N LEU A 493 10.25 -15.15 -50.93
CA LEU A 493 10.22 -13.93 -50.14
C LEU A 493 9.51 -14.22 -48.81
N LEU A 494 9.69 -13.35 -47.82
CA LEU A 494 9.01 -13.42 -46.53
C LEU A 494 7.48 -13.30 -46.70
N ALA A 495 6.71 -14.16 -46.02
CA ALA A 495 5.33 -13.85 -45.66
C ALA A 495 4.92 -14.52 -44.33
N LEU A 496 4.66 -13.67 -43.36
CA LEU A 496 3.86 -13.85 -42.13
C LEU A 496 2.92 -15.07 -42.13
N LEU A 497 3.14 -16.03 -41.22
CA LEU A 497 2.12 -16.98 -40.79
C LEU A 497 1.34 -16.41 -39.60
N SER A 498 0.02 -16.37 -39.73
CA SER A 498 -0.90 -15.81 -38.76
C SER A 498 -1.19 -16.75 -37.58
N VAL A 499 -1.53 -16.15 -36.43
CA VAL A 499 -1.71 -16.82 -35.12
C VAL A 499 -2.96 -17.73 -35.06
N GLU A 500 -3.82 -17.74 -36.08
CA GLU A 500 -5.14 -18.39 -36.03
C GLU A 500 -5.16 -19.91 -36.23
N GLN A 501 -4.13 -20.54 -36.82
CA GLN A 501 -4.17 -21.99 -37.06
C GLN A 501 -3.80 -22.85 -35.84
N VAL A 502 -3.02 -22.33 -34.89
CA VAL A 502 -2.65 -23.07 -33.66
C VAL A 502 -3.85 -23.24 -32.72
N SER A 503 -4.74 -22.24 -32.67
CA SER A 503 -5.91 -22.24 -31.77
C SER A 503 -6.90 -23.38 -32.09
N LYS A 504 -7.12 -23.69 -33.38
CA LYS A 504 -8.08 -24.73 -33.81
C LYS A 504 -7.61 -26.18 -33.54
N MET A 505 -6.34 -26.41 -33.23
CA MET A 505 -5.84 -27.75 -32.88
C MET A 505 -6.01 -28.12 -31.39
N CYS A 506 -6.00 -27.15 -30.47
CA CYS A 506 -6.16 -27.44 -29.03
C CYS A 506 -7.61 -27.77 -28.66
N VAL A 507 -8.60 -27.07 -29.24
CA VAL A 507 -10.02 -27.22 -28.88
C VAL A 507 -10.55 -28.64 -29.11
N LYS A 508 -10.08 -29.34 -30.15
CA LYS A 508 -10.48 -30.74 -30.42
C LYS A 508 -9.92 -31.77 -29.42
N LYS A 509 -8.90 -31.42 -28.62
CA LYS A 509 -8.29 -32.36 -27.66
C LYS A 509 -8.92 -32.30 -26.28
N VAL A 510 -9.51 -31.17 -25.90
CA VAL A 510 -10.21 -30.99 -24.60
C VAL A 510 -11.60 -31.65 -24.62
N ALA A 511 -12.36 -31.51 -25.72
CA ALA A 511 -13.70 -32.10 -25.84
C ALA A 511 -13.71 -33.64 -25.71
N LYS A 512 -12.61 -34.33 -26.05
CA LYS A 512 -12.52 -35.80 -26.02
C LYS A 512 -12.20 -36.38 -24.64
N LEU A 513 -11.85 -35.55 -23.66
CA LEU A 513 -11.58 -35.96 -22.27
C LEU A 513 -12.81 -35.81 -21.35
N HIS A 514 -13.79 -34.98 -21.73
CA HIS A 514 -14.99 -34.74 -20.90
C HIS A 514 -16.05 -35.85 -21.01
N GLN A 515 -15.96 -36.72 -22.03
CA GLN A 515 -16.95 -37.78 -22.29
C GLN A 515 -16.54 -39.16 -21.75
N THR A 516 -15.47 -39.24 -20.96
CA THR A 516 -14.93 -40.50 -20.39
C THR A 516 -15.03 -40.57 -18.86
N CYS A 517 -15.63 -39.56 -18.21
CA CYS A 517 -15.80 -39.49 -16.75
C CYS A 517 -17.28 -39.44 -16.33
N GLN A 518 -18.20 -39.97 -17.15
CA GLN A 518 -19.64 -39.89 -16.88
C GLN A 518 -20.43 -41.16 -17.31
N ASN A 519 -19.75 -42.32 -17.33
CA ASN A 519 -20.33 -43.67 -17.36
C ASN A 519 -19.67 -44.49 -16.25
#